data_AF-A0A4W5KDB5-F1
#
_entry.id   AF-A0A4W5KDB5-F1
#
_cell.length_a   1.000
_cell.length_b   1.000
_cell.length_c   1.000
_cell.angle_alpha   90.00
_cell.angle_beta   90.00
_cell.angle_gamma   90.00
#
_symmetry.space_group_name_H-M   'P 1'
#
loop_
_entity.id
_entity.type
_entity.pdbx_description
1 polymer ?
#
loop_
_entity_poly.entity_id
_entity_poly.type
_entity_poly.pdbx_seq_one_letter_code
_entity_poly.pdbx_strand_id
1 'polypeptide(L)'
;MMMRMKLTILAILLFQLTTSVKGFTFGDIIKFDRKKIGDIASYNHYATYVGTDKQIPGKTDKQDIFHFSGEKKDKKNANCVFAEMSNVKEESTPEVQNYRDHNATKRTNEDMTTTIISLHNNCTNAYNIISANCEHLATYIRYGSASCRQVSLFL
;
A
#
# COMPACT_ATOMS: atom_id res chain seq x y z
N MET A 1 -15.85 -9.49 -38.82
CA MET A 1 -15.63 -8.50 -37.72
C MET A 1 -15.91 -9.10 -36.33
N MET A 2 -15.49 -10.34 -36.04
CA MET A 2 -15.79 -11.03 -34.75
C MET A 2 -14.55 -11.56 -34.00
N MET A 3 -13.37 -11.56 -34.63
CA MET A 3 -12.12 -12.03 -33.99
C MET A 3 -11.50 -10.99 -33.04
N ARG A 4 -11.64 -9.69 -33.34
CA ARG A 4 -11.04 -8.62 -32.51
C ARG A 4 -11.67 -8.51 -31.11
N MET A 5 -12.98 -8.77 -30.98
CA MET A 5 -13.70 -8.67 -29.71
C MET A 5 -13.41 -9.85 -28.76
N LYS A 6 -13.21 -11.06 -29.29
CA LYS A 6 -12.83 -12.23 -28.49
C LYS A 6 -11.41 -12.12 -27.95
N LEU A 7 -10.49 -11.57 -28.75
CA LEU A 7 -9.10 -11.38 -28.34
C LEU A 7 -8.95 -10.30 -27.26
N THR A 8 -9.72 -9.20 -27.34
CA THR A 8 -9.74 -8.17 -26.28
C THR A 8 -10.40 -8.67 -25.00
N ILE A 9 -11.51 -9.40 -25.08
CA ILE A 9 -12.15 -9.99 -23.88
C ILE A 9 -11.21 -11.00 -23.20
N LEU A 10 -10.51 -11.84 -23.96
CA LEU A 10 -9.54 -12.79 -23.42
C LEU A 10 -8.36 -12.06 -22.76
N ALA A 11 -7.85 -10.98 -23.35
CA ALA A 11 -6.80 -10.17 -22.75
C ALA A 11 -7.25 -9.49 -21.45
N ILE A 12 -8.48 -8.96 -21.39
CA ILE A 12 -9.05 -8.38 -20.17
C ILE A 12 -9.23 -9.44 -19.08
N LEU A 13 -9.75 -10.62 -19.44
CA LEU A 13 -9.91 -11.74 -18.51
C LEU A 13 -8.57 -12.24 -17.99
N LEU A 14 -7.57 -12.42 -18.85
CA LEU A 14 -6.22 -12.80 -18.45
C LEU A 14 -5.58 -11.73 -17.57
N PHE A 15 -5.79 -10.44 -17.88
CA PHE A 15 -5.31 -9.32 -17.07
C PHE A 15 -5.98 -9.30 -15.67
N GLN A 16 -7.30 -9.51 -15.60
CA GLN A 16 -8.04 -9.68 -14.33
C GLN A 16 -7.61 -10.93 -13.55
N LEU A 17 -7.28 -12.02 -14.24
CA LEU A 17 -6.80 -13.24 -13.61
C LEU A 17 -5.38 -13.05 -13.04
N THR A 18 -4.52 -12.32 -13.76
CA THR A 18 -3.16 -12.00 -13.31
C THR A 18 -3.13 -11.04 -12.11
N THR A 19 -4.09 -10.12 -12.00
CA THR A 19 -4.22 -9.30 -10.78
C THR A 19 -4.73 -10.11 -9.59
N SER A 20 -5.53 -11.16 -9.82
CA SER A 20 -6.09 -12.03 -8.77
C SER A 20 -5.13 -13.09 -8.21
N VAL A 21 -3.96 -13.34 -8.81
CA VAL A 21 -3.06 -14.47 -8.43
C VAL A 21 -2.50 -14.33 -7.01
N LYS A 22 -2.46 -13.12 -6.44
CA LYS A 22 -2.11 -12.88 -5.02
C LYS A 22 -3.32 -12.59 -4.12
N GLY A 23 -4.54 -12.56 -4.66
CA GLY A 23 -5.75 -12.18 -3.93
C GLY A 23 -5.84 -10.68 -3.58
N PHE A 24 -4.95 -9.85 -4.11
CA PHE A 24 -4.90 -8.40 -3.84
C PHE A 24 -5.15 -7.59 -5.11
N THR A 25 -5.81 -6.44 -4.96
CA THR A 25 -6.10 -5.50 -6.05
C THR A 25 -5.41 -4.16 -5.83
N PHE A 26 -5.09 -3.45 -6.91
CA PHE A 26 -4.42 -2.15 -6.84
C PHE A 26 -5.16 -1.19 -5.89
N GLY A 27 -4.41 -0.60 -4.96
CA GLY A 27 -4.92 0.33 -3.95
C GLY A 27 -5.44 -0.34 -2.68
N ASP A 28 -5.37 -1.67 -2.55
CA ASP A 28 -5.72 -2.34 -1.30
C ASP A 28 -4.76 -1.94 -0.18
N ILE A 29 -5.34 -1.66 0.99
CA ILE A 29 -4.59 -1.41 2.22
C ILE A 29 -4.23 -2.78 2.78
N ILE A 30 -2.94 -3.08 2.86
CA ILE A 30 -2.41 -4.35 3.36
C ILE A 30 -1.87 -4.14 4.76
N LYS A 31 -2.38 -4.91 5.72
CA LYS A 31 -1.92 -4.97 7.11
C LYS A 31 -0.93 -6.13 7.26
N PHE A 32 0.14 -5.87 8.00
CA PHE A 32 1.07 -6.87 8.50
C PHE A 32 1.13 -6.77 10.03
N ASP A 33 0.79 -7.85 10.72
CA ASP A 33 1.01 -7.96 12.15
C ASP A 33 2.49 -8.05 12.47
N ARG A 34 2.98 -7.20 13.38
CA ARG A 34 4.33 -7.30 13.95
C ARG A 34 4.22 -7.83 15.37
N LYS A 35 4.79 -9.02 15.57
CA LYS A 35 4.85 -9.67 16.90
C LYS A 35 6.00 -9.09 17.72
N LYS A 36 5.87 -9.19 19.04
CA LYS A 36 6.77 -8.62 20.04
C LYS A 36 8.20 -9.20 19.94
N ILE A 37 9.21 -8.35 20.16
CA ILE A 37 10.51 -8.75 20.71
C ILE A 37 10.61 -8.08 22.09
N GLY A 38 10.55 -8.87 23.17
CA GLY A 38 10.59 -8.35 24.55
C GLY A 38 9.37 -7.50 24.95
N ASP A 39 9.60 -6.36 25.61
CA ASP A 39 8.57 -5.51 26.23
C ASP A 39 7.93 -4.46 25.28
N ILE A 40 8.27 -4.46 23.99
CA ILE A 40 7.66 -3.52 23.03
C ILE A 40 6.28 -4.03 22.62
N ALA A 41 5.26 -3.18 22.75
CA ALA A 41 3.88 -3.49 22.36
C ALA A 41 3.81 -3.90 20.88
N SER A 42 2.94 -4.88 20.58
CA SER A 42 2.63 -5.26 19.20
C SER A 42 2.06 -4.07 18.45
N TYR A 43 2.50 -3.89 17.20
CA TYR A 43 1.95 -2.90 16.29
C TYR A 43 1.68 -3.56 14.94
N ASN A 44 0.86 -2.91 14.11
CA ASN A 44 0.69 -3.33 12.73
C ASN A 44 1.49 -2.41 11.81
N HIS A 45 2.08 -2.99 10.78
CA HIS A 45 2.57 -2.24 9.64
C HIS A 45 1.52 -2.21 8.54
N TYR A 46 1.47 -1.13 7.77
CA TYR A 46 0.52 -0.97 6.66
C TYR A 46 1.23 -0.56 5.37
N ALA A 47 0.71 -1.05 4.26
CA ALA A 47 1.16 -0.70 2.92
C ALA A 47 -0.03 -0.57 1.97
N THR A 48 0.20 0.07 0.82
CA THR A 48 -0.72 0.05 -0.31
C THR A 48 -0.23 -0.97 -1.34
N TYR A 49 -1.07 -1.91 -1.77
CA TYR A 49 -0.74 -2.81 -2.88
C TYR A 49 -0.77 -2.05 -4.21
N VAL A 50 0.32 -2.12 -4.97
CA VAL A 50 0.49 -1.42 -6.25
C VAL A 50 0.66 -2.36 -7.45
N GLY A 51 0.68 -3.67 -7.22
CA GLY A 51 0.85 -4.69 -8.27
C GLY A 51 2.23 -4.67 -8.91
N THR A 52 2.56 -5.69 -9.71
CA THR A 52 3.82 -5.77 -10.46
C THR A 52 3.68 -5.29 -11.90
N ASP A 53 2.48 -5.36 -12.45
CA ASP A 53 2.10 -5.04 -13.84
C ASP A 53 2.06 -3.54 -14.13
N LYS A 54 1.80 -2.72 -13.11
CA LYS A 54 1.71 -1.26 -13.28
C LYS A 54 3.09 -0.62 -13.18
N GLN A 55 3.50 0.05 -14.26
CA GLN A 55 4.69 0.89 -14.24
C GLN A 55 4.37 2.22 -13.54
N ILE A 56 5.04 2.46 -12.43
CA ILE A 56 5.00 3.73 -11.67
C ILE A 56 6.45 4.24 -11.62
N PRO A 57 6.72 5.53 -11.91
CA PRO A 57 8.08 6.07 -11.81
C PRO A 57 8.73 5.75 -10.46
N GLY A 58 9.96 5.22 -10.49
CA GLY A 58 10.72 4.81 -9.30
C GLY A 58 10.40 3.40 -8.78
N LYS A 59 9.40 2.71 -9.32
CA LYS A 59 9.05 1.33 -8.98
C LYS A 59 9.68 0.34 -9.97
N THR A 60 10.24 -0.74 -9.45
CA THR A 60 10.74 -1.88 -10.24
C THR A 60 9.64 -2.92 -10.52
N ASP A 61 9.92 -3.88 -11.39
CA ASP A 61 9.00 -4.95 -11.80
C ASP A 61 8.67 -5.94 -10.68
N LYS A 62 9.56 -6.12 -9.70
CA LYS A 62 9.35 -7.03 -8.57
C LYS A 62 8.56 -6.42 -7.41
N GLN A 63 8.69 -5.11 -7.22
CA GLN A 63 8.03 -4.40 -6.13
C GLN A 63 6.52 -4.37 -6.36
N ASP A 64 5.73 -4.68 -5.34
CA ASP A 64 4.27 -4.82 -5.41
C ASP A 64 3.53 -4.06 -4.30
N ILE A 65 4.27 -3.40 -3.39
CA ILE A 65 3.71 -2.54 -2.34
C ILE A 65 4.40 -1.19 -2.29
N PHE A 66 3.69 -0.18 -1.79
CA PHE A 66 4.20 1.13 -1.42
C PHE A 66 3.91 1.39 0.06
N HIS A 67 4.93 1.73 0.84
CA HIS A 67 4.78 1.91 2.29
C HIS A 67 5.77 2.91 2.85
N PHE A 68 5.56 3.29 4.10
CA PHE A 68 6.55 4.03 4.87
C PHE A 68 7.57 3.05 5.46
N SER A 69 8.85 3.23 5.18
CA SER A 69 9.95 2.38 5.65
C SER A 69 10.54 2.81 6.99
N GLY A 70 10.14 3.98 7.50
CA GLY A 70 10.78 4.57 8.66
C GLY A 70 10.54 3.83 9.97
N GLU A 71 11.64 3.57 10.68
CA GLU A 71 11.63 3.47 12.12
C GLU A 71 11.65 4.90 12.72
N LYS A 72 10.79 5.19 13.70
CA LYS A 72 10.74 6.53 14.35
C LYS A 72 12.10 7.01 14.88
N LYS A 73 13.00 6.08 15.21
CA LYS A 73 14.33 6.35 15.78
C LYS A 73 15.41 6.58 14.71
N ASP A 74 15.19 6.14 13.48
CA ASP A 74 16.13 6.31 12.37
C ASP A 74 15.54 7.20 11.27
N LYS A 75 15.62 8.51 11.50
CA LYS A 75 15.12 9.53 10.58
C LYS A 75 15.79 9.48 9.19
N LYS A 76 16.96 8.86 9.05
CA LYS A 76 17.66 8.77 7.76
C LYS A 76 16.99 7.75 6.83
N ASN A 77 16.34 6.75 7.41
CA ASN A 77 15.63 5.69 6.69
C ASN A 77 14.10 5.90 6.69
N ALA A 78 13.63 7.05 7.20
CA ALA A 78 12.22 7.40 7.25
C ALA A 78 11.71 7.96 5.91
N ASN A 79 11.31 7.06 4.99
CA ASN A 79 10.85 7.46 3.67
C ASN A 79 9.70 6.59 3.13
N CYS A 80 9.00 7.08 2.11
CA CYS A 80 7.94 6.38 1.40
C CYS A 80 8.55 5.66 0.21
N VAL A 81 8.49 4.34 0.19
CA VAL A 81 9.27 3.51 -0.75
C VAL A 81 8.40 2.43 -1.37
N PHE A 82 8.81 1.99 -2.56
CA PHE A 82 8.35 0.74 -3.14
C PHE A 82 9.13 -0.43 -2.55
N ALA A 83 8.46 -1.56 -2.32
CA ALA A 83 9.08 -2.78 -1.81
C ALA A 83 8.40 -4.03 -2.36
N GLU A 84 9.08 -5.16 -2.22
CA GLU A 84 8.49 -6.48 -2.43
C GLU A 84 7.79 -6.92 -1.14
N MET A 85 6.52 -7.29 -1.22
CA MET A 85 5.73 -7.76 -0.09
C MET A 85 6.36 -8.98 0.58
N SER A 86 7.04 -9.84 -0.19
CA SER A 86 7.80 -10.99 0.33
C SER A 86 8.89 -10.59 1.32
N ASN A 87 9.53 -9.44 1.11
CA ASN A 87 10.61 -8.95 1.97
C ASN A 87 10.05 -8.18 3.17
N VAL A 88 8.89 -7.54 3.01
CA VAL A 88 8.26 -6.76 4.09
C VAL A 88 7.41 -7.64 5.01
N LYS A 89 6.78 -8.72 4.53
CA LYS A 89 5.84 -9.49 5.35
C LYS A 89 6.50 -10.20 6.53
N GLU A 90 7.79 -10.56 6.44
CA GLU A 90 8.46 -11.41 7.43
C GLU A 90 7.60 -12.65 7.74
N GLU A 91 7.31 -12.91 9.03
CA GLU A 91 6.44 -13.99 9.51
C GLU A 91 4.94 -13.64 9.51
N SER A 92 4.58 -12.46 9.00
CA SER A 92 3.20 -11.98 8.96
C SER A 92 2.42 -12.57 7.79
N THR A 93 1.15 -12.89 8.04
CA THR A 93 0.17 -13.16 6.97
C THR A 93 -0.44 -11.83 6.54
N PRO A 94 -0.24 -11.36 5.28
CA PRO A 94 -0.78 -10.09 4.84
C PRO A 94 -2.31 -10.12 4.74
N GLU A 95 -2.97 -9.09 5.27
CA GLU A 95 -4.43 -8.99 5.32
C GLU A 95 -4.93 -7.72 4.62
N VAL A 96 -6.00 -7.82 3.82
CA VAL A 96 -6.67 -6.64 3.26
C VAL A 96 -7.49 -5.92 4.34
N GLN A 97 -7.23 -4.64 4.54
CA GLN A 97 -7.86 -3.76 5.53
C GLN A 97 -8.49 -2.53 4.89
N ASN A 98 -9.33 -2.74 3.88
CA ASN A 98 -10.14 -1.68 3.27
C ASN A 98 -11.38 -1.32 4.12
N TYR A 99 -11.20 -1.16 5.43
CA TYR A 99 -12.32 -1.08 6.36
C TYR A 99 -13.21 0.15 6.17
N ARG A 100 -12.81 1.17 5.39
CA ARG A 100 -13.61 2.39 5.11
C ARG A 100 -14.40 2.30 3.81
N ASP A 101 -14.30 1.22 3.04
CA ASP A 101 -15.05 1.11 1.77
C ASP A 101 -16.58 1.22 1.96
N HIS A 102 -17.08 0.96 3.18
CA HIS A 102 -18.50 1.13 3.51
C HIS A 102 -18.92 2.59 3.77
N ASN A 103 -17.98 3.51 4.02
CA ASN A 103 -18.27 4.91 4.39
C ASN A 103 -17.39 5.95 3.70
N ALA A 104 -16.43 5.54 2.88
CA ALA A 104 -15.55 6.38 2.10
C ALA A 104 -15.33 5.77 0.71
N THR A 105 -15.39 6.62 -0.31
CA THR A 105 -15.17 6.19 -1.69
C THR A 105 -13.68 5.95 -1.94
N LYS A 106 -13.34 4.76 -2.43
CA LYS A 106 -12.01 4.47 -3.00
C LYS A 106 -11.72 5.46 -4.14
N ARG A 107 -10.58 6.14 -4.09
CA ARG A 107 -10.12 7.02 -5.18
C ARG A 107 -9.89 6.24 -6.47
N THR A 108 -9.87 6.94 -7.60
CA THR A 108 -9.53 6.32 -8.88
C THR A 108 -8.09 5.79 -8.86
N ASN A 109 -7.80 4.80 -9.70
CA ASN A 109 -6.45 4.27 -9.82
C ASN A 109 -5.44 5.34 -10.25
N GLU A 110 -5.87 6.34 -11.03
CA GLU A 110 -5.07 7.47 -11.48
C GLU A 110 -4.71 8.40 -10.31
N ASP A 111 -5.72 8.84 -9.55
CA ASP A 111 -5.54 9.67 -8.36
C ASP A 111 -4.58 9.06 -7.33
N MET A 112 -4.76 7.76 -7.05
CA MET A 112 -3.88 7.02 -6.15
C MET A 112 -2.44 6.98 -6.69
N THR A 113 -2.27 6.80 -8.01
CA THR A 113 -0.95 6.76 -8.64
C THR A 113 -0.25 8.12 -8.56
N THR A 114 -0.95 9.20 -8.88
CA THR A 114 -0.44 10.58 -8.74
C THR A 114 -0.02 10.88 -7.31
N THR A 115 -0.84 10.45 -6.34
CA THR A 115 -0.55 10.62 -4.91
C THR A 115 0.70 9.84 -4.50
N ILE A 116 0.83 8.58 -4.94
CA ILE A 116 2.01 7.73 -4.69
C ILE A 116 3.28 8.37 -5.26
N ILE A 117 3.24 8.86 -6.51
CA ILE A 117 4.40 9.52 -7.14
C ILE A 117 4.83 10.75 -6.35
N SER A 118 3.86 11.60 -5.95
CA SER A 118 4.13 12.77 -5.12
C SER A 118 4.79 12.41 -3.79
N LEU A 119 4.27 11.39 -3.11
CA LEU A 119 4.79 10.90 -1.83
C LEU A 119 6.16 10.23 -1.98
N HIS A 120 6.40 9.49 -3.06
CA HIS A 120 7.70 8.87 -3.32
C HIS A 120 8.80 9.94 -3.51
N ASN A 121 8.46 11.05 -4.17
CA ASN A 121 9.40 12.13 -4.43
C ASN A 121 9.61 13.06 -3.23
N ASN A 122 8.63 13.17 -2.32
CA ASN A 122 8.63 14.19 -1.26
C ASN A 122 8.01 13.75 0.07
N CYS A 123 8.25 12.49 0.47
CA CYS A 123 7.62 11.88 1.64
C CYS A 123 7.85 12.70 2.92
N THR A 124 9.10 13.01 3.25
CA THR A 124 9.47 13.62 4.54
C THR A 124 8.95 15.05 4.72
N ASN A 125 8.78 15.81 3.63
CA ASN A 125 8.19 17.15 3.68
C ASN A 125 6.65 17.13 3.70
N ALA A 126 6.01 15.98 3.46
CA ALA A 126 4.60 15.77 3.80
C ALA A 126 4.39 15.59 5.31
N TYR A 127 5.25 16.23 6.13
CA TYR A 127 5.59 16.01 7.55
C TYR A 127 4.40 16.04 8.54
N ASN A 128 3.19 16.38 8.11
CA ASN A 128 1.99 16.34 8.94
C ASN A 128 1.06 15.15 8.67
N ILE A 129 1.21 14.45 7.54
CA ILE A 129 0.42 13.25 7.18
C ILE A 129 1.13 11.97 7.68
N ILE A 130 2.44 12.04 7.86
CA ILE A 130 3.34 10.90 8.13
C ILE A 130 3.81 10.90 9.59
N SER A 131 3.25 11.76 10.44
CA SER A 131 3.50 11.73 11.89
C SER A 131 2.89 10.45 12.49
N ALA A 132 3.68 9.38 12.40
CA ALA A 132 3.70 8.14 13.16
C ALA A 132 2.89 6.91 12.72
N ASN A 133 2.07 6.93 11.65
CA ASN A 133 1.36 5.71 11.26
C ASN A 133 1.41 5.42 9.75
N CYS A 134 1.94 4.24 9.40
CA CYS A 134 1.84 3.66 8.07
C CYS A 134 0.38 3.48 7.59
N GLU A 135 -0.58 3.38 8.51
CA GLU A 135 -2.03 3.39 8.25
C GLU A 135 -2.51 4.74 7.69
N HIS A 136 -1.98 5.87 8.20
CA HIS A 136 -2.31 7.20 7.67
C HIS A 136 -1.91 7.33 6.21
N LEU A 137 -0.72 6.84 5.86
CA LEU A 137 -0.24 6.82 4.48
C LEU A 137 -1.19 6.02 3.58
N ALA A 138 -1.49 4.78 3.97
CA ALA A 138 -2.30 3.87 3.15
C ALA A 138 -3.75 4.40 2.97
N THR A 139 -4.34 4.94 4.03
CA THR A 139 -5.68 5.53 4.00
C THR A 139 -5.73 6.85 3.23
N TYR A 140 -4.70 7.69 3.34
CA TYR A 140 -4.59 8.91 2.54
C TYR A 140 -4.49 8.61 1.05
N ILE A 141 -3.69 7.60 0.66
CA ILE A 141 -3.63 7.15 -0.73
C ILE A 141 -5.00 6.66 -1.19
N ARG A 142 -5.63 5.72 -0.46
CA ARG A 142 -6.88 5.08 -0.91
C ARG A 142 -8.10 6.01 -0.90
N TYR A 143 -8.22 6.89 0.10
CA TYR A 143 -9.44 7.67 0.36
C TYR A 143 -9.23 9.19 0.31
N GLY A 144 -8.00 9.68 0.11
CA GLY A 144 -7.68 11.11 0.13
C GLY A 144 -7.67 11.75 1.52
N SER A 145 -7.90 10.97 2.57
CA SER A 145 -7.92 11.42 3.97
C SER A 145 -7.28 10.37 4.88
N ALA A 146 -6.33 10.81 5.70
CA ALA A 146 -5.63 9.95 6.64
C ALA A 146 -6.55 9.53 7.79
N SER A 147 -6.49 8.25 8.17
CA SER A 147 -7.10 7.71 9.39
C SER A 147 -6.22 6.64 10.02
N CYS A 148 -6.29 6.52 11.34
CA CYS A 148 -5.57 5.52 12.12
C CYS A 148 -6.54 4.87 13.11
N ARG A 149 -6.65 3.54 13.08
CA ARG A 149 -7.38 2.74 14.08
C ARG A 149 -6.46 2.07 15.09
N GLN A 150 -5.15 2.12 14.89
CA GLN A 150 -4.21 1.70 15.92
C GLN A 150 -4.42 2.56 17.17
N VAL A 151 -4.90 1.94 18.24
CA VAL A 151 -5.02 2.58 19.54
C VAL A 151 -3.59 2.75 20.06
N SER A 152 -3.13 4.00 20.15
CA SER A 152 -1.83 4.31 20.74
C SER A 152 -1.84 3.94 22.22
N LEU A 153 -1.41 2.73 22.56
CA LEU A 153 -0.86 2.49 23.90
C LEU A 153 0.54 3.13 23.90
N PHE A 154 0.65 4.25 24.60
CA PHE A 154 1.85 5.03 24.95
C PHE A 154 2.29 6.13 23.96
N LEU A 155 1.84 7.36 24.30
CA LEU A 155 2.65 8.57 24.20
C LEU A 155 3.85 8.48 25.14
#